data_AF-A0A841LI87-F1
#
_entry.id   AF-A0A841LI87-F1
#
_cell.length_a   1.000
_cell.length_b   1.000
_cell.length_c   1.000
_cell.angle_alpha   90.00
_cell.angle_beta   90.00
_cell.angle_gamma   90.00
#
_symmetry.space_group_name_H-M   'P 1'
#
loop_
_entity.id
_entity.type
_entity.pdbx_description
1 polymer ?
#
loop_
_entity_poly.entity_id
_entity_poly.type
_entity_poly.pdbx_seq_one_letter_code
_entity_poly.pdbx_strand_id
1 'polypeptide(L)'
;MPRPSQLVIFGDSLVDAGNINAAFGSDVFNPVAAGYFPGRFTNGPDYTDLISKHIYGSFTTPSLLGGTNYAFGGARVVNHGDAVPDLALQLGAYFANTGGVANPDALYILNFGGNDVFGLESGNIGPFANSAAYVSSLLDTMQNSLFALAGTGASRILVTGIPNISATGFGLEAQLQARLDSVEPLLGSTELLRFSYQDFFTGLAADPRAFGVKPFTETGNCIGNRPVIDGAIDCTGYFSFDGIHPTAQVHEALARQVASTVGITVPEPGTWAMLIAGFGLVGATLRRRRYAFSRA
;
A
#
# COMPACT_ATOMS: atom_id res chain seq x y z
N MET A 1 -1.62 6.23 -18.97
CA MET A 1 -2.54 5.07 -18.95
C MET A 1 -3.92 5.54 -18.53
N PRO A 2 -5.02 4.86 -18.93
CA PRO A 2 -6.35 5.26 -18.49
C PRO A 2 -6.48 5.13 -16.97
N ARG A 3 -7.17 6.10 -16.37
CA ARG A 3 -7.51 6.12 -14.94
C ARG A 3 -8.40 4.91 -14.62
N PRO A 4 -8.11 4.11 -13.58
CA PRO A 4 -8.98 3.00 -13.21
C PRO A 4 -10.36 3.49 -12.77
N SER A 5 -11.40 2.70 -13.03
CA SER A 5 -12.77 2.98 -12.60
C SER A 5 -12.97 2.68 -11.10
N GLN A 6 -12.14 1.78 -10.56
CA GLN A 6 -12.17 1.34 -9.16
C GLN A 6 -10.79 0.83 -8.72
N LEU A 7 -10.52 0.89 -7.42
CA LEU A 7 -9.46 0.09 -6.78
C LEU A 7 -10.10 -1.09 -6.07
N VAL A 8 -9.59 -2.29 -6.32
CA VAL A 8 -9.94 -3.50 -5.57
C VAL A 8 -8.68 -3.96 -4.84
N ILE A 9 -8.71 -3.92 -3.51
CA ILE A 9 -7.51 -4.08 -2.69
C ILE A 9 -7.66 -5.35 -1.87
N PHE A 10 -6.62 -6.18 -1.89
CA PHE A 10 -6.45 -7.35 -1.05
C PHE A 10 -5.15 -7.17 -0.28
N GLY A 11 -5.15 -7.51 1.00
CA GLY A 11 -3.92 -7.38 1.76
C GLY A 11 -4.03 -7.53 3.25
N ASP A 12 -2.98 -7.02 3.89
CA ASP A 12 -2.78 -7.02 5.31
C ASP A 12 -2.98 -5.63 5.93
N SER A 13 -2.37 -5.39 7.09
CA SER A 13 -2.48 -4.15 7.86
C SER A 13 -1.95 -2.92 7.14
N LEU A 14 -1.03 -3.05 6.17
CA LEU A 14 -0.51 -1.88 5.42
C LEU A 14 -1.56 -1.22 4.54
N VAL A 15 -2.67 -1.91 4.27
CA VAL A 15 -3.76 -1.46 3.41
C VAL A 15 -5.14 -1.73 3.99
N ASP A 16 -5.26 -2.12 5.26
CA ASP A 16 -6.57 -2.36 5.89
C ASP A 16 -7.31 -1.03 6.13
N ALA A 17 -8.53 -0.95 5.60
CA ALA A 17 -9.43 0.20 5.76
C ALA A 17 -10.38 0.10 6.97
N GLY A 18 -10.25 -0.93 7.81
CA GLY A 18 -11.03 -1.16 9.02
C GLY A 18 -11.82 -2.46 9.04
N ASN A 19 -11.55 -3.39 8.11
CA ASN A 19 -12.18 -4.71 8.07
C ASN A 19 -11.86 -5.53 9.32
N ILE A 20 -10.63 -5.44 9.85
CA ILE A 20 -10.27 -6.13 11.10
C ILE A 20 -11.14 -5.66 12.27
N ASN A 21 -11.43 -4.37 12.37
CA ASN A 21 -12.30 -3.82 13.42
C ASN A 21 -13.77 -4.21 13.20
N ALA A 22 -14.22 -4.19 11.94
CA ALA A 22 -15.57 -4.60 11.60
C ALA A 22 -15.83 -6.09 11.94
N ALA A 23 -14.83 -6.95 11.80
CA ALA A 23 -14.96 -8.38 12.06
C ALA A 23 -14.84 -8.77 13.55
N PHE A 24 -13.96 -8.10 14.31
CA PHE A 24 -13.57 -8.54 15.65
C PHE A 24 -13.93 -7.56 16.78
N GLY A 25 -14.54 -6.42 16.47
CA GLY A 25 -14.96 -5.40 17.43
C GLY A 25 -14.24 -4.07 17.24
N SER A 26 -14.90 -2.99 17.65
CA SER A 26 -14.45 -1.62 17.39
C SER A 26 -13.06 -1.34 17.97
N ASP A 27 -12.12 -0.96 17.09
CA ASP A 27 -10.82 -0.33 17.37
C ASP A 27 -9.87 -1.10 18.32
N VAL A 28 -10.03 -2.41 18.47
CA VAL A 28 -9.19 -3.22 19.38
C VAL A 28 -7.73 -3.31 18.89
N PHE A 29 -7.52 -3.45 17.58
CA PHE A 29 -6.18 -3.69 17.01
C PHE A 29 -5.39 -2.41 16.71
N ASN A 30 -6.11 -1.32 16.41
CA ASN A 30 -5.58 -0.03 16.02
C ASN A 30 -6.39 1.10 16.70
N PRO A 31 -6.33 1.20 18.04
CA PRO A 31 -7.15 2.12 18.79
C PRO A 31 -6.84 3.58 18.46
N VAL A 32 -7.86 4.35 18.08
CA VAL A 32 -7.74 5.80 17.85
C VAL A 32 -7.17 6.52 19.07
N ALA A 33 -7.52 6.05 20.28
CA ALA A 33 -6.99 6.59 21.53
C ALA A 33 -5.46 6.44 21.68
N ALA A 34 -4.84 5.49 20.97
CA ALA A 34 -3.39 5.33 20.91
C ALA A 34 -2.73 6.12 19.78
N GLY A 35 -3.51 6.84 18.96
CA GLY A 35 -3.03 7.69 17.87
C GLY A 35 -3.15 7.07 16.47
N TYR A 36 -3.77 5.90 16.33
CA TYR A 36 -4.06 5.33 15.02
C TYR A 36 -5.09 6.19 14.27
N PHE A 37 -4.92 6.31 12.96
CA PHE A 37 -5.94 6.84 12.09
C PHE A 37 -7.10 5.83 12.01
N PRO A 38 -8.38 6.26 12.06
CA PRO A 38 -9.52 5.35 12.20
C PRO A 38 -9.51 4.17 11.22
N GLY A 39 -9.37 2.96 11.75
CA GLY A 39 -9.37 1.72 10.99
C GLY A 39 -8.07 1.38 10.25
N ARG A 40 -7.02 2.22 10.32
CA ARG A 40 -5.73 1.99 9.63
C ARG A 40 -4.64 1.66 10.63
N PHE A 41 -3.62 0.91 10.23
CA PHE A 41 -2.44 0.62 11.05
C PHE A 41 -1.34 1.67 10.88
N THR A 42 -1.71 2.95 10.87
CA THR A 42 -0.76 4.06 10.80
C THR A 42 -1.39 5.32 11.41
N ASN A 43 -0.64 6.41 11.54
CA ASN A 43 -1.11 7.67 12.12
C ASN A 43 -1.75 8.63 11.10
N GLY A 44 -2.12 8.12 9.92
CA GLY A 44 -2.79 8.84 8.84
C GLY A 44 -3.45 7.88 7.84
N PRO A 45 -3.88 8.36 6.67
CA PRO A 45 -4.36 7.48 5.60
C PRO A 45 -3.20 6.60 5.08
N ASP A 46 -3.48 5.34 4.79
CA ASP A 46 -2.51 4.46 4.14
C ASP A 46 -2.30 4.82 2.65
N TYR A 47 -1.40 4.10 1.96
CA TYR A 47 -1.06 4.47 0.60
C TYR A 47 -2.21 4.23 -0.39
N THR A 48 -3.05 3.21 -0.15
CA THR A 48 -4.20 2.91 -1.00
C THR A 48 -5.31 3.93 -0.81
N ASP A 49 -5.49 4.41 0.43
CA ASP A 49 -6.36 5.54 0.73
C ASP A 49 -5.92 6.81 0.03
N LEU A 50 -4.61 7.10 0.03
CA LEU A 50 -4.06 8.29 -0.62
C LEU A 50 -4.25 8.22 -2.14
N ILE A 51 -4.01 7.06 -2.76
CA ILE A 51 -4.26 6.85 -4.19
C ILE A 51 -5.77 6.95 -4.49
N SER A 52 -6.61 6.31 -3.68
CA SER A 52 -8.07 6.40 -3.82
C SER A 52 -8.56 7.84 -3.70
N LYS A 53 -8.06 8.60 -2.72
CA LYS A 53 -8.44 10.00 -2.52
C LYS A 53 -8.01 10.88 -3.69
N HIS A 54 -6.81 10.66 -4.23
CA HIS A 54 -6.32 11.39 -5.40
C HIS A 54 -7.21 11.15 -6.63
N ILE A 55 -7.66 9.91 -6.82
CA ILE A 55 -8.47 9.53 -7.97
C ILE A 55 -9.93 9.93 -7.71
N TYR A 56 -10.59 9.35 -6.72
CA TYR A 56 -12.04 9.43 -6.53
C TYR A 56 -12.49 10.49 -5.52
N GLY A 57 -11.57 11.17 -4.82
CA GLY A 57 -11.91 12.16 -3.80
C GLY A 57 -12.27 11.58 -2.43
N SER A 58 -12.20 10.26 -2.25
CA SER A 58 -12.51 9.57 -1.01
C SER A 58 -11.47 8.49 -0.68
N PHE A 59 -11.29 8.22 0.62
CA PHE A 59 -10.52 7.06 1.10
C PHE A 59 -11.18 5.74 0.70
N THR A 60 -10.42 4.65 0.80
CA THR A 60 -10.95 3.32 0.57
C THR A 60 -11.94 2.95 1.69
N THR A 61 -12.93 2.14 1.34
CA THR A 61 -13.96 1.67 2.27
C THR A 61 -13.77 0.16 2.47
N PRO A 62 -13.82 -0.36 3.71
CA PRO A 62 -13.69 -1.79 3.97
C PRO A 62 -14.88 -2.56 3.37
N SER A 63 -14.61 -3.76 2.85
CA SER A 63 -15.59 -4.58 2.15
C SER A 63 -16.75 -5.02 3.05
N LEU A 64 -16.52 -5.23 4.35
CA LEU A 64 -17.58 -5.50 5.32
C LEU A 64 -18.55 -4.33 5.52
N LEU A 65 -18.18 -3.11 5.10
CA LEU A 65 -19.03 -1.92 5.10
C LEU A 65 -19.44 -1.49 3.68
N GLY A 66 -19.36 -2.40 2.71
CA GLY A 66 -19.83 -2.18 1.33
C GLY A 66 -18.80 -1.58 0.37
N GLY A 67 -17.53 -1.48 0.79
CA GLY A 67 -16.45 -1.02 -0.08
C GLY A 67 -15.74 -2.12 -0.87
N THR A 68 -14.59 -1.77 -1.46
CA THR A 68 -13.78 -2.70 -2.26
C THR A 68 -12.36 -2.89 -1.74
N ASN A 69 -12.13 -2.52 -0.48
CA ASN A 69 -10.94 -2.91 0.24
C ASN A 69 -11.24 -4.18 1.06
N TYR A 70 -10.70 -5.31 0.63
CA TYR A 70 -10.85 -6.62 1.22
C TYR A 70 -9.72 -6.99 2.19
N ALA A 71 -8.77 -6.10 2.43
CA ALA A 71 -7.64 -6.35 3.32
C ALA A 71 -8.07 -6.50 4.78
N PHE A 72 -7.27 -7.24 5.57
CA PHE A 72 -7.45 -7.43 7.00
C PHE A 72 -6.09 -7.35 7.71
N GLY A 73 -5.99 -6.55 8.77
CA GLY A 73 -4.79 -6.51 9.62
C GLY A 73 -4.36 -7.89 10.11
N GLY A 74 -3.10 -8.25 9.88
CA GLY A 74 -2.55 -9.56 10.23
C GLY A 74 -2.69 -10.66 9.16
N ALA A 75 -3.42 -10.40 8.08
CA ALA A 75 -3.59 -11.37 7.00
C ALA A 75 -2.25 -11.77 6.36
N ARG A 76 -2.21 -13.00 5.90
CA ARG A 76 -1.13 -13.67 5.20
C ARG A 76 -1.58 -14.11 3.82
N VAL A 77 -0.63 -14.55 3.01
CA VAL A 77 -0.96 -15.22 1.75
C VAL A 77 -1.61 -16.58 2.03
N VAL A 78 -1.13 -17.32 3.05
CA VAL A 78 -1.63 -18.65 3.38
C VAL A 78 -2.26 -18.72 4.76
N ASN A 79 -3.26 -19.59 4.87
CA ASN A 79 -3.92 -19.89 6.13
C ASN A 79 -3.01 -20.66 7.07
N HIS A 80 -2.80 -20.08 8.25
CA HIS A 80 -1.97 -20.62 9.31
C HIS A 80 -2.76 -21.01 10.58
N GLY A 81 -4.09 -21.05 10.49
CA GLY A 81 -5.00 -21.58 11.51
C GLY A 81 -5.62 -20.53 12.42
N ASP A 82 -5.39 -19.24 12.19
CA ASP A 82 -6.09 -18.17 12.90
C ASP A 82 -7.44 -17.83 12.25
N ALA A 83 -8.13 -16.85 12.81
CA ALA A 83 -9.44 -16.41 12.33
C ALA A 83 -9.36 -15.26 11.30
N VAL A 84 -8.17 -14.73 11.01
CA VAL A 84 -8.02 -13.57 10.13
C VAL A 84 -8.20 -14.02 8.68
N PRO A 85 -9.06 -13.35 7.88
CA PRO A 85 -9.20 -13.70 6.47
C PRO A 85 -7.92 -13.45 5.65
N ASP A 86 -7.26 -14.53 5.26
CA ASP A 86 -6.10 -14.52 4.36
C ASP A 86 -6.48 -14.36 2.88
N LEU A 87 -5.49 -14.22 2.00
CA LEU A 87 -5.67 -13.94 0.56
C LEU A 87 -6.78 -14.76 -0.09
N ALA A 88 -6.80 -16.08 0.13
CA ALA A 88 -7.82 -16.96 -0.46
C ALA A 88 -9.26 -16.63 -0.01
N LEU A 89 -9.44 -16.29 1.28
CA LEU A 89 -10.75 -15.89 1.81
C LEU A 89 -11.14 -14.48 1.33
N GLN A 90 -10.19 -13.56 1.24
CA GLN A 90 -10.43 -12.22 0.71
C GLN A 90 -10.87 -12.26 -0.76
N LEU A 91 -10.21 -13.06 -1.61
CA LEU A 91 -10.63 -13.29 -2.99
C LEU A 91 -12.00 -13.99 -3.07
N GLY A 92 -12.23 -15.00 -2.22
CA GLY A 92 -13.52 -15.67 -2.15
C GLY A 92 -14.66 -14.72 -1.84
N ALA A 93 -14.47 -13.81 -0.88
CA ALA A 93 -15.44 -12.76 -0.56
C ALA A 93 -15.66 -11.80 -1.74
N TYR A 94 -14.59 -11.41 -2.45
CA TYR A 94 -14.70 -10.60 -3.65
C TYR A 94 -15.53 -11.28 -4.74
N PHE A 95 -15.22 -12.53 -5.08
CA PHE A 95 -15.96 -13.26 -6.11
C PHE A 95 -17.41 -13.53 -5.71
N ALA A 96 -17.69 -13.76 -4.42
CA ALA A 96 -19.07 -13.86 -3.93
C ALA A 96 -19.83 -12.54 -4.15
N ASN A 97 -19.19 -11.40 -3.90
CA ASN A 97 -19.79 -10.07 -4.05
C ASN A 97 -19.99 -9.65 -5.51
N THR A 98 -19.17 -10.15 -6.44
CA THR A 98 -19.25 -9.78 -7.86
C THR A 98 -19.85 -10.86 -8.77
N GLY A 99 -20.30 -11.98 -8.20
CA GLY A 99 -20.79 -13.12 -8.98
C GLY A 99 -19.69 -13.77 -9.82
N GLY A 100 -18.43 -13.69 -9.39
CA GLY A 100 -17.28 -14.25 -10.09
C GLY A 100 -16.87 -13.46 -11.34
N VAL A 101 -17.28 -12.20 -11.48
CA VAL A 101 -16.90 -11.35 -12.62
C VAL A 101 -16.04 -10.20 -12.13
N ALA A 102 -14.85 -10.07 -12.69
CA ALA A 102 -13.96 -8.95 -12.43
C ALA A 102 -14.36 -7.73 -13.27
N ASN A 103 -14.11 -6.54 -12.73
CA ASN A 103 -14.24 -5.29 -13.45
C ASN A 103 -12.97 -5.08 -14.31
N PRO A 104 -13.05 -5.13 -15.65
CA PRO A 104 -11.89 -4.99 -16.51
C PRO A 104 -11.30 -3.57 -16.51
N ASP A 105 -11.98 -2.57 -15.93
CA ASP A 105 -11.48 -1.21 -15.80
C ASP A 105 -10.91 -0.91 -14.40
N ALA A 106 -10.90 -1.88 -13.48
CA ALA A 106 -10.35 -1.73 -12.15
C ALA A 106 -8.83 -1.98 -12.11
N LEU A 107 -8.16 -1.40 -11.11
CA LEU A 107 -6.83 -1.83 -10.69
C LEU A 107 -6.96 -2.72 -9.46
N TYR A 108 -6.47 -3.95 -9.56
CA TYR A 108 -6.40 -4.90 -8.46
C TYR A 108 -5.05 -4.78 -7.76
N ILE A 109 -5.02 -4.66 -6.44
CA ILE A 109 -3.80 -4.52 -5.66
C ILE A 109 -3.72 -5.68 -4.67
N LEU A 110 -2.63 -6.46 -4.74
CA LEU A 110 -2.33 -7.55 -3.81
C LEU A 110 -1.13 -7.13 -2.96
N ASN A 111 -1.39 -6.84 -1.68
CA ASN A 111 -0.42 -6.39 -0.70
C ASN A 111 -0.27 -7.39 0.45
N PHE A 112 0.72 -8.28 0.36
CA PHE A 112 0.93 -9.34 1.33
C PHE A 112 2.42 -9.64 1.56
N GLY A 113 2.69 -10.50 2.53
CA GLY A 113 3.99 -11.13 2.72
C GLY A 113 4.72 -10.70 3.98
N GLY A 114 4.40 -9.54 4.55
CA GLY A 114 5.01 -9.09 5.81
C GLY A 114 4.73 -10.07 6.95
N ASN A 115 3.46 -10.43 7.13
CA ASN A 115 3.03 -11.38 8.15
C ASN A 115 3.52 -12.81 7.88
N ASP A 116 3.70 -13.20 6.61
CA ASP A 116 4.30 -14.47 6.23
C ASP A 116 5.76 -14.55 6.66
N VAL A 117 6.54 -13.48 6.47
CA VAL A 117 7.92 -13.39 6.94
C VAL A 117 7.98 -13.48 8.46
N PHE A 118 7.14 -12.73 9.19
CA PHE A 118 7.09 -12.82 10.65
C PHE A 118 6.75 -14.23 11.13
N GLY A 119 5.81 -14.91 10.47
CA GLY A 119 5.45 -16.29 10.78
C GLY A 119 6.60 -17.27 10.53
N LEU A 120 7.34 -17.11 9.42
CA LEU A 120 8.51 -17.92 9.11
C LEU A 120 9.64 -17.73 10.13
N GLU A 121 9.89 -16.48 10.54
CA GLU A 121 10.94 -16.15 11.51
C GLU A 121 10.62 -16.60 12.93
N SER A 122 9.35 -16.49 13.34
CA SER A 122 8.91 -16.92 14.66
C SER A 122 8.60 -18.41 14.76
N GLY A 123 8.61 -19.14 13.63
CA GLY A 123 8.13 -20.52 13.54
C GLY A 123 6.62 -20.68 13.67
N ASN A 124 5.84 -19.59 13.63
CA ASN A 124 4.38 -19.62 13.59
C ASN A 124 3.91 -19.92 12.14
N ILE A 125 4.18 -21.14 11.70
CA ILE A 125 3.84 -21.66 10.37
C ILE A 125 2.60 -22.56 10.41
N GLY A 126 1.73 -22.43 11.42
CA GLY A 126 0.45 -23.14 11.48
C GLY A 126 0.57 -24.66 11.24
N PRO A 127 -0.23 -25.26 10.34
CA PRO A 127 -0.26 -26.70 10.11
C PRO A 127 0.86 -27.21 9.17
N PHE A 128 1.73 -26.34 8.67
CA PHE A 128 2.75 -26.71 7.70
C PHE A 128 3.89 -27.51 8.36
N ALA A 129 4.32 -28.60 7.72
CA ALA A 129 5.32 -29.50 8.28
C ALA A 129 6.71 -28.85 8.47
N ASN A 130 7.04 -27.84 7.66
CA ASN A 130 8.27 -27.05 7.72
C ASN A 130 8.12 -25.76 6.90
N SER A 131 9.07 -24.85 7.04
CA SER A 131 9.10 -23.56 6.32
C SER A 131 9.11 -23.70 4.80
N ALA A 132 9.70 -24.78 4.24
CA ALA A 132 9.69 -24.99 2.79
C ALA A 132 8.29 -25.33 2.27
N ALA A 133 7.53 -26.16 3.00
CA ALA A 133 6.14 -26.46 2.67
C ALA A 133 5.25 -25.20 2.77
N TYR A 134 5.49 -24.35 3.78
CA TYR A 134 4.82 -23.06 3.92
C TYR A 134 5.08 -22.16 2.71
N VAL A 135 6.36 -21.95 2.35
CA VAL A 135 6.75 -21.09 1.22
C VAL A 135 6.21 -21.62 -0.09
N SER A 136 6.25 -22.95 -0.33
CA SER A 136 5.64 -23.55 -1.52
C SER A 136 4.14 -23.22 -1.60
N SER A 137 3.40 -23.40 -0.50
CA SER A 137 1.96 -23.08 -0.48
C SER A 137 1.68 -21.60 -0.70
N LEU A 138 2.55 -20.71 -0.21
CA LEU A 138 2.45 -19.27 -0.42
C LEU A 138 2.58 -18.93 -1.91
N LEU A 139 3.62 -19.44 -2.56
CA LEU A 139 3.86 -19.16 -3.98
C LEU A 139 2.74 -19.72 -4.85
N ASP A 140 2.23 -20.91 -4.52
CA ASP A 140 1.11 -21.52 -5.24
C ASP A 140 -0.20 -20.74 -5.02
N THR A 141 -0.45 -20.25 -3.81
CA THR A 141 -1.64 -19.44 -3.52
C THR A 141 -1.60 -18.09 -4.24
N MET A 142 -0.44 -17.44 -4.30
CA MET A 142 -0.26 -16.20 -5.06
C MET A 142 -0.50 -16.44 -6.56
N GLN A 143 0.12 -17.48 -7.14
CA GLN A 143 -0.09 -17.89 -8.53
C GLN A 143 -1.58 -18.13 -8.83
N ASN A 144 -2.24 -18.94 -8.01
CA ASN A 144 -3.64 -19.30 -8.22
C ASN A 144 -4.56 -18.07 -8.08
N SER A 145 -4.22 -17.12 -7.21
CA SER A 145 -4.96 -15.86 -7.06
C SER A 145 -4.85 -14.99 -8.32
N LEU A 146 -3.66 -14.90 -8.93
CA LEU A 146 -3.46 -14.19 -10.19
C LEU A 146 -4.25 -14.85 -11.33
N PHE A 147 -4.23 -16.18 -11.43
CA PHE A 147 -5.03 -16.90 -12.42
C PHE A 147 -6.54 -16.74 -12.21
N ALA A 148 -7.01 -16.74 -10.96
CA ALA A 148 -8.43 -16.54 -10.67
C ALA A 148 -8.90 -15.13 -11.06
N LEU A 149 -8.12 -14.08 -10.74
CA LEU A 149 -8.44 -12.72 -11.14
C LEU A 149 -8.40 -12.54 -12.66
N ALA A 150 -7.33 -13.01 -13.32
CA ALA A 150 -7.23 -12.96 -14.78
C ALA A 150 -8.38 -13.72 -15.47
N GLY A 151 -8.68 -14.94 -14.99
CA GLY A 151 -9.74 -15.79 -15.53
C GLY A 151 -11.16 -15.24 -15.34
N THR A 152 -11.35 -14.31 -14.39
CA THR A 152 -12.63 -13.62 -14.17
C THR A 152 -12.73 -12.27 -14.90
N GLY A 153 -11.67 -11.87 -15.63
CA GLY A 153 -11.66 -10.68 -16.48
C GLY A 153 -10.91 -9.47 -15.92
N ALA A 154 -10.13 -9.62 -14.84
CA ALA A 154 -9.27 -8.55 -14.36
C ALA A 154 -8.23 -8.22 -15.45
N SER A 155 -8.08 -6.94 -15.81
CA SER A 155 -7.14 -6.54 -16.86
C SER A 155 -5.81 -6.03 -16.32
N ARG A 156 -5.76 -5.59 -15.06
CA ARG A 156 -4.57 -4.99 -14.43
C ARG A 156 -4.45 -5.41 -12.98
N ILE A 157 -3.37 -6.10 -12.65
CA ILE A 157 -3.09 -6.58 -11.30
C ILE A 157 -1.73 -6.06 -10.85
N LEU A 158 -1.68 -5.34 -9.74
CA LEU A 158 -0.46 -4.95 -9.05
C LEU A 158 -0.16 -5.94 -7.92
N VAL A 159 1.04 -6.51 -7.94
CA VAL A 159 1.64 -7.21 -6.79
C VAL A 159 2.71 -6.30 -6.19
N THR A 160 2.61 -5.98 -4.90
CA THR A 160 3.47 -4.97 -4.26
C THR A 160 4.82 -5.49 -3.76
N GLY A 161 5.07 -6.79 -3.88
CA GLY A 161 6.23 -7.45 -3.29
C GLY A 161 6.11 -7.60 -1.77
N ILE A 162 7.15 -8.14 -1.15
CA ILE A 162 7.21 -8.46 0.28
C ILE A 162 7.70 -7.23 1.08
N PRO A 163 6.90 -6.67 1.99
CA PRO A 163 7.26 -5.51 2.80
C PRO A 163 8.18 -5.83 3.99
N ASN A 164 9.32 -6.48 3.74
CA ASN A 164 10.26 -6.86 4.79
C ASN A 164 11.69 -6.93 4.22
N ILE A 165 12.64 -6.29 4.90
CA ILE A 165 14.07 -6.20 4.50
C ILE A 165 15.00 -7.12 5.33
N SER A 166 14.46 -8.12 6.02
CA SER A 166 15.26 -9.17 6.66
C SER A 166 15.82 -10.14 5.61
N ALA A 167 16.77 -10.99 6.00
CA ALA A 167 17.26 -12.06 5.13
C ALA A 167 16.13 -13.01 4.67
N THR A 168 15.16 -13.27 5.55
CA THR A 168 13.96 -14.06 5.22
C THR A 168 13.09 -13.32 4.21
N GLY A 169 12.88 -12.02 4.39
CA GLY A 169 12.14 -11.17 3.46
C GLY A 169 12.76 -11.14 2.06
N PHE A 170 14.07 -10.89 1.96
CA PHE A 170 14.79 -10.92 0.68
C PHE A 170 14.73 -12.30 0.02
N GLY A 171 14.87 -13.37 0.79
CA GLY A 171 14.79 -14.74 0.28
C GLY A 171 13.39 -15.11 -0.23
N LEU A 172 12.33 -14.62 0.42
CA LEU A 172 10.96 -14.84 -0.03
C LEU A 172 10.62 -14.00 -1.27
N GLU A 173 11.06 -12.73 -1.32
CA GLU A 173 10.88 -11.86 -2.48
C GLU A 173 11.52 -12.45 -3.74
N ALA A 174 12.75 -12.96 -3.64
CA ALA A 174 13.43 -13.58 -4.78
C ALA A 174 12.63 -14.78 -5.35
N GLN A 175 12.05 -15.60 -4.48
CA GLN A 175 11.21 -16.73 -4.89
C GLN A 175 9.87 -16.28 -5.47
N LEU A 176 9.27 -15.22 -4.89
CA LEU A 176 8.06 -14.61 -5.43
C LEU A 176 8.30 -14.06 -6.84
N GLN A 177 9.37 -13.31 -7.06
CA GLN A 177 9.69 -12.76 -8.38
C GLN A 177 9.91 -13.86 -9.42
N ALA A 178 10.66 -14.92 -9.08
CA ALA A 178 10.84 -16.08 -9.96
C ALA A 178 9.49 -16.76 -10.30
N ARG A 179 8.57 -16.85 -9.32
CA ARG A 179 7.21 -17.36 -9.56
C ARG A 179 6.44 -16.42 -10.48
N LEU A 180 6.46 -15.11 -10.24
CA LEU A 180 5.77 -14.13 -11.08
C LEU A 180 6.29 -14.15 -12.53
N ASP A 181 7.60 -14.29 -12.73
CA ASP A 181 8.20 -14.45 -14.07
C ASP A 181 7.67 -15.66 -14.83
N SER A 182 7.40 -16.77 -14.12
CA SER A 182 6.80 -17.95 -14.71
C SER A 182 5.30 -17.81 -15.01
N VAL A 183 4.60 -16.95 -14.26
CA VAL A 183 3.14 -16.80 -14.32
C VAL A 183 2.73 -15.73 -15.31
N GLU A 184 3.48 -14.63 -15.41
CA GLU A 184 3.12 -13.47 -16.23
C GLU A 184 2.78 -13.81 -17.70
N PRO A 185 3.55 -14.67 -18.41
CA PRO A 185 3.21 -15.06 -19.79
C PRO A 185 1.90 -15.85 -19.91
N LEU A 186 1.39 -16.39 -18.80
CA LEU A 186 0.21 -17.24 -18.72
C LEU A 186 -1.07 -16.47 -18.34
N LEU A 187 -0.97 -15.17 -18.04
CA LEU A 187 -2.11 -14.33 -17.62
C LEU A 187 -2.97 -13.80 -18.78
N GLY A 188 -2.64 -14.18 -20.03
CA GLY A 188 -3.37 -13.78 -21.22
C GLY A 188 -3.23 -12.28 -21.49
N SER A 189 -4.36 -11.55 -21.55
CA SER A 189 -4.37 -10.10 -21.76
C SER A 189 -4.23 -9.27 -20.47
N THR A 190 -4.11 -9.93 -19.32
CA THR A 190 -3.99 -9.25 -18.03
C THR A 190 -2.57 -8.71 -17.86
N GLU A 191 -2.46 -7.39 -17.63
CA GLU A 191 -1.21 -6.73 -17.29
C GLU A 191 -0.84 -7.02 -15.83
N LEU A 192 0.32 -7.63 -15.61
CA LEU A 192 0.92 -7.77 -14.27
C LEU A 192 1.87 -6.59 -14.01
N LEU A 193 1.51 -5.75 -13.07
CA LEU A 193 2.33 -4.68 -12.54
C LEU A 193 3.03 -5.18 -11.27
N ARG A 194 4.29 -4.78 -11.08
CA ARG A 194 5.07 -5.16 -9.91
C ARG A 194 5.65 -3.93 -9.25
N PHE A 195 5.54 -3.89 -7.92
CA PHE A 195 6.24 -2.93 -7.08
C PHE A 195 7.17 -3.70 -6.13
N SER A 196 8.25 -3.04 -5.71
CA SER A 196 9.25 -3.61 -4.80
C SER A 196 9.29 -2.77 -3.53
N TYR A 197 8.68 -3.29 -2.46
CA TYR A 197 8.80 -2.69 -1.14
C TYR A 197 10.25 -2.62 -0.67
N GLN A 198 11.07 -3.61 -1.00
CA GLN A 198 12.46 -3.67 -0.56
C GLN A 198 13.30 -2.58 -1.20
N ASP A 199 13.13 -2.34 -2.51
CA ASP A 199 13.81 -1.23 -3.18
C ASP A 199 13.32 0.12 -2.66
N PHE A 200 12.01 0.24 -2.42
CA PHE A 200 11.43 1.43 -1.83
C PHE A 200 12.00 1.73 -0.44
N PHE A 201 11.98 0.76 0.48
CA PHE A 201 12.48 0.96 1.84
C PHE A 201 13.99 1.20 1.86
N THR A 202 14.77 0.48 1.05
CA THR A 202 16.21 0.68 0.93
C THR A 202 16.54 2.07 0.39
N GLY A 203 15.85 2.50 -0.67
CA GLY A 203 16.02 3.84 -1.22
C GLY A 203 15.60 4.94 -0.26
N LEU A 204 14.46 4.74 0.43
CA LEU A 204 13.94 5.71 1.39
C LEU A 204 14.88 5.87 2.59
N ALA A 205 15.45 4.78 3.11
CA ALA A 205 16.45 4.83 4.17
C ALA A 205 17.73 5.56 3.75
N ALA A 206 18.16 5.37 2.50
CA ALA A 206 19.38 5.98 1.97
C ALA A 206 19.24 7.49 1.71
N ASP A 207 18.12 7.93 1.14
CA ASP A 207 17.83 9.35 0.89
C ASP A 207 16.33 9.66 1.01
N PRO A 208 15.82 9.93 2.23
CA PRO A 208 14.41 10.27 2.43
C PRO A 208 13.95 11.47 1.58
N ARG A 209 14.86 12.41 1.28
CA ARG A 209 14.52 13.65 0.57
C ARG A 209 14.23 13.39 -0.90
N ALA A 210 14.87 12.40 -1.51
CA ALA A 210 14.57 11.95 -2.88
C ALA A 210 13.11 11.47 -3.01
N PHE A 211 12.52 11.01 -1.90
CA PHE A 211 11.13 10.57 -1.85
C PHE A 211 10.19 11.66 -1.31
N GLY A 212 10.66 12.88 -1.09
CA GLY A 212 9.87 13.98 -0.53
C GLY A 212 9.56 13.82 0.95
N VAL A 213 10.32 13.01 1.68
CA VAL A 213 10.17 12.77 3.13
C VAL A 213 11.27 13.53 3.87
N LYS A 214 10.94 14.11 5.03
CA LYS A 214 11.96 14.69 5.92
C LYS A 214 12.81 13.55 6.51
N PRO A 215 14.08 13.81 6.89
CA PRO A 215 14.87 12.82 7.60
C PRO A 215 14.12 12.27 8.83
N PHE A 216 14.24 10.97 9.05
CA PHE A 216 13.59 10.26 10.15
C PHE A 216 14.56 9.33 10.87
N THR A 217 14.19 8.87 12.07
CA THR A 217 14.85 7.78 12.78
C THR A 217 14.19 6.44 12.45
N GLU A 218 15.01 5.41 12.27
CA GLU A 218 14.59 4.01 12.20
C GLU A 218 14.70 3.31 13.56
N THR A 219 15.40 3.93 14.52
CA THR A 219 15.51 3.42 15.89
C THR A 219 14.27 3.79 16.69
N GLY A 220 13.64 2.78 17.29
CA GLY A 220 12.41 2.94 18.07
C GLY A 220 11.18 3.17 17.19
N ASN A 221 10.07 3.56 17.81
CA ASN A 221 8.82 3.87 17.09
C ASN A 221 8.05 5.01 17.77
N CYS A 222 7.17 5.64 17.00
CA CYS A 222 6.41 6.81 17.46
C CYS A 222 5.53 6.51 18.68
N ILE A 223 4.71 5.46 18.66
CA ILE A 223 3.80 5.13 19.77
C ILE A 223 4.58 4.82 21.06
N GLY A 224 5.69 4.10 20.97
CA GLY A 224 6.53 3.75 22.10
C GLY A 224 7.19 4.98 22.73
N ASN A 225 7.66 5.92 21.90
CA ASN A 225 8.31 7.14 22.37
C ASN A 225 7.33 8.25 22.77
N ARG A 226 6.07 8.19 22.32
CA ARG A 226 4.98 9.15 22.59
C ARG A 226 5.40 10.63 22.48
N PRO A 227 5.96 11.07 21.34
CA PRO A 227 6.25 12.49 21.14
C PRO A 227 4.95 13.30 21.09
N VAL A 228 4.68 14.12 22.11
CA VAL A 228 3.46 14.95 22.17
C VAL A 228 3.81 16.40 21.82
N ILE A 229 3.18 16.94 20.78
CA ILE A 229 3.24 18.35 20.37
C ILE A 229 1.81 18.88 20.29
N ASP A 230 1.56 20.04 20.88
CA ASP A 230 0.24 20.68 20.93
C ASP A 230 -0.91 19.74 21.39
N GLY A 231 -0.59 18.80 22.27
CA GLY A 231 -1.55 17.86 22.86
C GLY A 231 -1.88 16.63 22.02
N ALA A 232 -1.24 16.43 20.86
CA ALA A 232 -1.39 15.25 20.01
C ALA A 232 -0.06 14.52 19.81
N ILE A 233 -0.12 13.22 19.48
CA ILE A 233 1.07 12.45 19.10
C ILE A 233 1.52 12.94 17.72
N ASP A 234 2.78 13.41 17.63
CA ASP A 234 3.40 13.83 16.38
C ASP A 234 4.49 12.84 15.97
N CYS A 235 4.19 12.00 14.98
CA CYS A 235 5.13 11.03 14.44
C CYS A 235 6.09 11.59 13.38
N THR A 236 6.15 12.92 13.22
CA THR A 236 7.14 13.56 12.34
C THR A 236 8.55 13.12 12.74
N GLY A 237 9.32 12.68 11.74
CA GLY A 237 10.70 12.21 11.96
C GLY A 237 10.81 10.77 12.45
N TYR A 238 9.75 9.96 12.42
CA TYR A 238 9.80 8.51 12.65
C TYR A 238 9.53 7.73 11.36
N PHE A 239 10.31 6.68 11.11
CA PHE A 239 9.98 5.69 10.07
C PHE A 239 8.79 4.85 10.53
N SER A 240 8.91 4.22 11.69
CA SER A 240 7.92 3.30 12.24
C SER A 240 6.95 4.00 13.19
N PHE A 241 5.67 3.72 13.02
CA PHE A 241 4.60 4.19 13.88
C PHE A 241 4.56 3.41 15.19
N ASP A 242 4.43 2.09 15.14
CA ASP A 242 4.18 1.23 16.31
C ASP A 242 5.22 0.11 16.53
N GLY A 243 6.29 0.11 15.74
CA GLY A 243 7.33 -0.91 15.74
C GLY A 243 7.21 -1.93 14.61
N ILE A 244 6.07 -1.93 13.90
CA ILE A 244 5.83 -2.77 12.72
C ILE A 244 5.47 -1.90 11.52
N HIS A 245 4.50 -1.01 11.69
CA HIS A 245 3.91 -0.28 10.56
C HIS A 245 4.62 1.04 10.29
N PRO A 246 4.75 1.47 9.03
CA PRO A 246 5.29 2.79 8.69
C PRO A 246 4.36 3.93 9.13
N THR A 247 4.94 5.11 9.35
CA THR A 247 4.18 6.33 9.62
C THR A 247 3.49 6.89 8.37
N ALA A 248 2.53 7.78 8.56
CA ALA A 248 1.78 8.43 7.48
C ALA A 248 2.69 9.09 6.42
N GLN A 249 3.79 9.72 6.84
CA GLN A 249 4.75 10.33 5.90
C GLN A 249 5.44 9.30 4.99
N VAL A 250 5.64 8.08 5.48
CA VAL A 250 6.18 6.97 4.68
C VAL A 250 5.09 6.44 3.75
N HIS A 251 3.85 6.31 4.22
CA HIS A 251 2.71 5.96 3.36
C HIS A 251 2.47 6.99 2.24
N GLU A 252 2.69 8.28 2.48
CA GLU A 252 2.62 9.32 1.45
C GLU A 252 3.68 9.15 0.36
N ALA A 253 4.92 8.83 0.74
CA ALA A 253 5.98 8.52 -0.22
C ALA A 253 5.66 7.24 -1.00
N LEU A 254 5.20 6.20 -0.31
CA LEU A 254 4.78 4.96 -0.91
C LEU A 254 3.63 5.16 -1.92
N ALA A 255 2.63 5.97 -1.58
CA ALA A 255 1.53 6.30 -2.48
C ALA A 255 2.02 6.94 -3.79
N ARG A 256 2.99 7.86 -3.73
CA ARG A 256 3.60 8.47 -4.92
C ARG A 256 4.33 7.45 -5.77
N GLN A 257 5.14 6.60 -5.15
CA GLN A 257 5.94 5.59 -5.85
C GLN A 257 5.04 4.52 -6.50
N VAL A 258 4.08 3.98 -5.75
CA VAL A 258 3.12 3.00 -6.27
C VAL A 258 2.27 3.63 -7.39
N ALA A 259 1.76 4.85 -7.21
CA ALA A 259 1.00 5.53 -8.26
C ALA A 259 1.84 5.69 -9.54
N SER A 260 3.11 6.06 -9.42
CA SER A 260 4.05 6.11 -10.56
C SER A 260 4.19 4.75 -11.25
N THR A 261 4.40 3.67 -10.49
CA THR A 261 4.50 2.29 -11.01
C THR A 261 3.27 1.90 -11.82
N VAL A 262 2.06 2.26 -11.37
CA VAL A 262 0.81 1.90 -12.05
C VAL A 262 0.34 2.94 -13.07
N GLY A 263 1.19 3.93 -13.39
CA GLY A 263 0.91 4.94 -14.41
C GLY A 263 -0.15 5.98 -14.02
N ILE A 264 -0.37 6.19 -12.72
CA ILE A 264 -1.27 7.19 -12.15
C ILE A 264 -0.45 8.43 -11.81
N THR A 265 -0.74 9.55 -12.48
CA THR A 265 -0.04 10.81 -12.24
C THR A 265 -0.58 11.48 -10.97
N VAL A 266 0.25 11.52 -9.93
CA VAL A 266 0.01 12.31 -8.72
C VAL A 266 0.87 13.57 -8.81
N PRO A 267 0.28 14.79 -8.88
CA PRO A 267 1.09 15.99 -8.92
C PRO A 267 1.89 16.14 -7.64
N GLU A 268 3.19 16.33 -7.75
CA GLU A 268 3.99 16.66 -6.58
C GLU A 268 3.52 18.01 -5.99
N PRO A 269 3.37 18.13 -4.66
CA PRO A 269 2.93 19.37 -4.02
C PRO A 269 3.76 20.60 -4.41
N GLY A 270 5.04 20.41 -4.75
CA GLY A 270 5.94 21.48 -5.18
C GLY A 270 5.72 21.97 -6.60
N THR A 271 5.22 21.13 -7.51
CA THR A 271 5.15 21.47 -8.95
C THR A 271 4.14 22.56 -9.23
N TRP A 272 2.99 22.55 -8.55
CA TRP A 272 1.99 23.62 -8.67
C TRP A 272 2.46 24.92 -8.02
N ALA A 273 3.09 24.85 -6.85
CA ALA A 273 3.62 26.04 -6.19
C ALA A 273 4.72 26.71 -7.05
N MET A 274 5.60 25.91 -7.66
CA MET A 274 6.64 26.38 -8.57
C MET A 274 6.07 26.88 -9.91
N LEU A 275 5.03 26.23 -10.46
CA LEU A 275 4.33 26.71 -11.66
C LEU A 275 3.61 28.03 -11.40
N ILE A 276 2.87 28.15 -10.29
CA ILE A 276 2.17 29.38 -9.90
C ILE A 276 3.19 30.49 -9.62
N ALA A 277 4.28 30.21 -8.91
CA ALA A 277 5.36 31.18 -8.68
C ALA A 277 6.03 31.59 -10.00
N GLY A 278 6.34 30.64 -10.87
CA GLY A 278 6.93 30.88 -12.18
C GLY A 278 6.04 31.75 -13.07
N PHE A 279 4.77 31.40 -13.23
CA PHE A 279 3.80 32.21 -14.00
C PHE A 279 3.53 33.56 -13.35
N GLY A 280 3.50 33.64 -12.01
CA GLY A 280 3.37 34.89 -11.27
C GLY A 280 4.53 35.85 -11.54
N LEU A 281 5.77 35.34 -11.54
CA LEU A 281 6.97 36.12 -11.85
C LEU A 281 7.01 36.59 -13.32
N VAL A 282 6.65 35.73 -14.27
CA VAL A 282 6.57 36.09 -15.69
C VAL A 282 5.47 37.14 -15.93
N GLY A 283 4.29 36.96 -15.33
CA GLY A 283 3.20 37.95 -15.42
C GLY A 283 3.59 39.32 -14.84
N ALA A 284 4.27 39.34 -13.69
CA ALA A 284 4.74 40.58 -13.07
C ALA A 284 5.80 41.32 -13.90
N THR A 285 6.73 40.58 -14.53
CA THR A 285 7.77 41.17 -15.38
C THR A 285 7.20 41.72 -16.70
N LEU A 286 6.25 41.03 -17.33
CA LEU A 286 5.55 41.53 -18.53
C LEU A 286 4.71 42.77 -18.23
N ARG A 287 4.05 42.83 -17.07
CA ARG A 287 3.29 44.01 -16.64
C ARG A 287 4.21 45.22 -16.42
N ARG A 288 5.37 45.05 -15.76
CA ARG A 288 6.35 46.13 -15.57
C ARG A 288 6.88 46.68 -16.89
N ARG A 289 7.14 45.82 -17.88
CA ARG A 289 7.59 46.25 -19.22
C ARG A 289 6.53 47.09 -19.94
N ARG A 290 5.25 46.71 -19.90
CA ARG A 290 4.15 47.50 -20.50
C ARG A 290 3.99 48.89 -19.88
N TYR A 291 4.14 49.01 -18.56
CA TYR A 291 4.09 50.32 -17.88
C TYR A 291 5.28 51.22 -18.21
N ALA A 292 6.47 50.65 -18.46
CA ALA A 292 7.64 51.42 -18.87
C ALA A 292 7.51 51.99 -20.30
N PHE A 293 6.90 51.25 -21.23
CA PHE A 293 6.66 51.71 -22.61
C PHE A 293 5.49 52.71 -22.74
N SER A 294 4.56 52.76 -21.79
CA SER A 294 3.43 53.72 -21.81
C SER A 294 3.76 55.08 -21.17
N ARG A 295 5.00 55.27 -20.71
CA ARG A 295 5.50 56.51 -20.07
C ARG A 295 6.68 57.14 -20.83
N ALA A 296 6.96 56.67 -22.04
CA ALA A 296 7.93 57.26 -22.96
C ALA A 296 7.20 58.06 -24.05
#